data_AF-A0A811NM47-F1
#
_entry.id   AF-A0A811NM47-F1
#
_cell.length_a   1.000
_cell.length_b   1.000
_cell.length_c   1.000
_cell.angle_alpha   90.00
_cell.angle_beta   90.00
_cell.angle_gamma   90.00
#
_symmetry.space_group_name_H-M   'P 1'
#
loop_
_entity.id
_entity.type
_entity.pdbx_description
1 polymer ?
#
loop_
_entity_poly.entity_id
_entity_poly.type
_entity_poly.pdbx_seq_one_letter_code
_entity_poly.pdbx_strand_id
1 'polypeptide(L)'
;MAVSNGEGGHDWFDVIVVGVGIMGNCAAYAASSRGAHVLFLEWFDLLHHRGSSHGESRTIYATYPQAHYPPMPVHTLICYWKVKPGHEEELTPETGFPTFASYGDPYIYGTPSMEFPGLIKIAMHGGPPCDPDGRDWSTGAAGAGGLVEPVVRWIDAVMPGHVDTAGGPVIRQCCMYSVTPDDDYVVDFLGGEFGKDVVVGAGFSGHGFKMGPAVWRILTEMAMDGEARTAAEAGVDLRPLRIGRFAENPKGNL
;
A
#
# COMPACT_ATOMS: atom_id res chain seq x y z
N MET A 1 17.28 -6.93 -9.94
CA MET A 1 18.47 -7.58 -9.34
C MET A 1 18.07 -8.93 -8.75
N ALA A 2 18.88 -9.99 -8.90
CA ALA A 2 18.64 -11.30 -8.30
C ALA A 2 19.53 -11.50 -7.07
N VAL A 3 18.94 -11.82 -5.92
CA VAL A 3 19.65 -12.08 -4.66
C VAL A 3 19.16 -13.43 -4.14
N SER A 4 20.09 -14.32 -3.74
CA SER A 4 19.77 -15.57 -3.07
C SER A 4 20.21 -15.51 -1.61
N ASN A 5 19.45 -16.17 -0.72
CA ASN A 5 19.77 -16.29 0.71
C ASN A 5 20.53 -17.59 1.05
N GLY A 6 21.02 -18.34 0.06
CA GLY A 6 21.66 -19.64 0.24
C GLY A 6 23.18 -19.60 0.11
N GLU A 7 23.90 -19.98 1.17
CA GLU A 7 25.30 -20.43 1.07
C GLU A 7 25.32 -21.89 0.59
N GLY A 8 25.40 -22.10 -0.73
CA GLY A 8 25.54 -23.44 -1.31
C GLY A 8 25.09 -23.49 -2.76
N GLY A 9 25.86 -24.18 -3.61
CA GLY A 9 25.59 -24.36 -5.05
C GLY A 9 24.35 -25.20 -5.32
N HIS A 10 23.17 -24.63 -5.12
CA HIS A 10 21.90 -25.22 -5.50
C HIS A 10 21.50 -24.72 -6.90
N ASP A 11 21.31 -25.63 -7.85
CA ASP A 11 20.86 -25.33 -9.22
C ASP A 11 19.35 -24.97 -9.30
N TRP A 12 18.64 -24.90 -8.16
CA TRP A 12 17.18 -24.80 -8.11
C TRP A 12 16.71 -23.88 -6.97
N PHE A 13 15.55 -23.24 -7.14
CA PHE A 13 14.87 -22.41 -6.14
C PHE A 13 13.53 -23.04 -5.76
N ASP A 14 13.18 -22.99 -4.48
CA ASP A 14 11.90 -23.51 -3.99
C ASP A 14 10.76 -22.49 -4.22
N VAL A 15 11.08 -21.19 -4.11
CA VAL A 15 10.11 -20.09 -4.27
C VAL A 15 10.76 -18.95 -5.05
N ILE A 16 10.05 -18.42 -6.04
CA ILE A 16 10.43 -17.21 -6.76
C ILE A 16 9.46 -16.09 -6.38
N VAL A 17 9.97 -14.99 -5.86
CA VAL A 17 9.19 -13.80 -5.54
C VAL A 17 9.42 -12.73 -6.60
N VAL A 18 8.36 -12.38 -7.32
CA VAL A 18 8.37 -11.30 -8.32
C VAL A 18 7.78 -10.04 -7.70
N GLY A 19 8.56 -8.95 -7.68
CA GLY A 19 8.20 -7.69 -7.04
C GLY A 19 8.63 -7.64 -5.58
N VAL A 20 9.76 -7.01 -5.30
CA VAL A 20 10.48 -6.99 -4.02
C VAL A 20 10.25 -5.65 -3.29
N GLY A 21 9.02 -5.15 -3.36
CA GLY A 21 8.53 -4.13 -2.44
C GLY A 21 8.41 -4.68 -1.01
N ILE A 22 7.90 -3.89 -0.06
CA ILE A 22 7.67 -4.35 1.32
C ILE A 22 6.92 -5.69 1.36
N MET A 23 5.96 -5.81 0.44
CA MET A 23 5.09 -6.94 0.25
C MET A 23 5.87 -8.21 -0.14
N GLY A 24 6.65 -8.18 -1.22
CA GLY A 24 7.49 -9.32 -1.62
C GLY A 24 8.59 -9.64 -0.61
N ASN A 25 9.15 -8.65 0.08
CA ASN A 25 10.11 -8.88 1.16
C ASN A 25 9.49 -9.67 2.32
N CYS A 26 8.25 -9.35 2.72
CA CYS A 26 7.55 -10.13 3.74
C CYS A 26 7.30 -11.58 3.30
N ALA A 27 6.95 -11.81 2.03
CA ALA A 27 6.74 -13.16 1.49
C ALA A 27 8.03 -13.98 1.51
N ALA A 28 9.11 -13.39 1.01
CA ALA A 28 10.40 -14.05 1.02
C ALA A 28 10.95 -14.27 2.42
N TYR A 29 10.77 -13.32 3.33
CA TYR A 29 11.12 -13.51 4.74
C TYR A 29 10.35 -14.70 5.33
N ALA A 30 9.05 -14.80 5.09
CA ALA A 30 8.23 -15.92 5.57
C ALA A 30 8.69 -17.26 4.96
N ALA A 31 9.06 -17.29 3.67
CA ALA A 31 9.56 -18.48 3.00
C ALA A 31 10.95 -18.89 3.50
N SER A 32 11.90 -17.95 3.56
CA SER A 32 13.26 -18.19 4.06
C SER A 32 13.26 -18.57 5.54
N SER A 33 12.35 -18.03 6.35
CA SER A 33 12.18 -18.44 7.76
C SER A 33 11.77 -19.90 7.92
N ARG A 34 11.23 -20.52 6.85
CA ARG A 34 10.91 -21.94 6.76
C ARG A 34 12.01 -22.77 6.10
N GLY A 35 13.17 -22.18 5.81
CA GLY A 35 14.32 -22.83 5.17
C GLY A 35 14.26 -22.91 3.64
N ALA A 36 13.30 -22.23 2.99
CA ALA A 36 13.21 -22.23 1.53
C ALA A 36 14.35 -21.43 0.87
N HIS A 37 14.87 -21.95 -0.25
CA HIS A 37 15.77 -21.23 -1.13
C HIS A 37 14.97 -20.30 -2.04
N VAL A 38 15.00 -19.00 -1.73
CA VAL A 38 14.17 -17.98 -2.37
C VAL A 38 14.97 -17.19 -3.40
N LEU A 39 14.42 -17.05 -4.61
CA LEU A 39 14.89 -16.11 -5.62
C LEU A 39 14.05 -14.83 -5.62
N PHE A 40 14.72 -13.69 -5.55
CA PHE A 40 14.11 -12.39 -5.75
C PHE A 40 14.22 -11.90 -7.19
N LEU A 41 13.10 -11.48 -7.78
CA LEU A 41 13.06 -10.79 -9.06
C LEU A 41 12.45 -9.41 -8.87
N GLU A 42 13.31 -8.39 -8.82
CA GLU A 42 12.92 -6.97 -8.84
C GLU A 42 13.35 -6.33 -10.15
N TRP A 43 12.44 -5.56 -10.74
CA TRP A 43 12.68 -4.79 -11.95
C TRP A 43 13.69 -3.67 -11.70
N PHE A 44 13.62 -3.03 -10.53
CA PHE A 44 14.53 -1.95 -10.13
C PHE A 44 15.64 -2.40 -9.16
N ASP A 45 16.48 -1.45 -8.74
CA ASP A 45 17.44 -1.66 -7.66
C ASP A 45 16.75 -1.66 -6.30
N LEU A 46 17.36 -2.33 -5.32
CA LEU A 46 16.87 -2.33 -3.95
C LEU A 46 16.78 -0.89 -3.40
N LEU A 47 15.72 -0.60 -2.62
CA LEU A 47 15.44 0.71 -2.02
C LEU A 47 15.22 1.86 -3.02
N HIS A 48 14.88 1.54 -4.27
CA HIS A 48 14.49 2.56 -5.24
C HIS A 48 13.28 3.39 -4.78
N HIS A 49 13.21 4.65 -5.22
CA HIS A 49 12.12 5.58 -4.89
C HIS A 49 10.91 5.47 -5.84
N ARG A 50 10.84 4.40 -6.66
CA ARG A 50 9.74 4.21 -7.62
C ARG A 50 8.56 3.37 -7.08
N GLY A 51 8.69 2.85 -5.86
CA GLY A 51 7.63 2.13 -5.15
C GLY A 51 6.73 3.04 -4.31
N SER A 52 5.73 2.47 -3.64
CA SER A 52 4.70 3.19 -2.86
C SER A 52 4.84 3.03 -1.34
N SER A 53 5.96 2.49 -0.85
CA SER A 53 6.11 1.98 0.53
C SER A 53 6.99 2.83 1.45
N HIS A 54 7.17 4.12 1.16
CA HIS A 54 8.02 5.02 1.93
C HIS A 54 7.32 5.62 3.18
N GLY A 55 8.12 6.10 4.15
CA GLY A 55 7.66 6.72 5.41
C GLY A 55 7.63 5.74 6.59
N GLU A 56 7.45 6.23 7.81
CA GLU A 56 7.48 5.39 9.03
C GLU A 56 6.09 5.07 9.61
N SER A 57 5.07 5.89 9.33
CA SER A 57 3.71 5.72 9.89
C SER A 57 2.70 5.23 8.85
N ARG A 58 1.69 4.47 9.30
CA ARG A 58 0.74 3.74 8.43
C ARG A 58 -0.67 3.84 8.97
N THR A 59 -1.64 3.98 8.06
CA THR A 59 -3.05 4.10 8.42
C THR A 59 -3.81 2.80 8.15
N ILE A 60 -4.73 2.45 9.06
CA ILE A 60 -5.53 1.23 8.99
C ILE A 60 -6.99 1.52 8.63
N TYR A 61 -7.49 1.01 7.50
CA TYR A 61 -8.86 1.15 7.01
C TYR A 61 -9.58 -0.19 6.75
N ALA A 62 -10.91 -0.12 6.76
CA ALA A 62 -11.84 -1.15 6.26
C ALA A 62 -12.05 -1.03 4.73
N THR A 63 -12.66 -2.03 4.10
CA THR A 63 -12.82 -2.20 2.65
C THR A 63 -13.89 -1.26 2.04
N TYR A 64 -13.83 -0.94 0.73
CA TYR A 64 -14.56 0.17 0.08
C TYR A 64 -15.36 -0.25 -1.18
N PRO A 65 -16.24 0.62 -1.77
CA PRO A 65 -17.22 0.18 -2.77
C PRO A 65 -17.11 0.72 -4.22
N GLN A 66 -15.94 0.94 -4.86
CA GLN A 66 -15.89 1.54 -6.23
C GLN A 66 -15.00 0.82 -7.27
N ALA A 67 -15.42 0.81 -8.56
CA ALA A 67 -15.01 -0.20 -9.56
C ALA A 67 -14.45 0.17 -10.95
N HIS A 68 -13.23 -0.29 -11.32
CA HIS A 68 -12.76 -0.61 -12.71
C HIS A 68 -11.57 -1.61 -12.77
N TYR A 69 -11.52 -2.49 -13.80
CA TYR A 69 -10.44 -3.48 -14.08
C TYR A 69 -9.75 -3.18 -15.43
N PRO A 70 -8.44 -3.41 -15.65
CA PRO A 70 -7.36 -3.97 -14.78
C PRO A 70 -6.99 -3.07 -13.59
N PRO A 71 -6.19 -3.53 -12.59
CA PRO A 71 -5.89 -2.71 -11.41
C PRO A 71 -5.34 -1.37 -11.84
N MET A 72 -6.10 -0.32 -11.56
CA MET A 72 -5.84 1.00 -12.09
C MET A 72 -4.71 1.63 -11.29
N PRO A 73 -3.57 1.98 -11.93
CA PRO A 73 -2.53 2.72 -11.26
C PRO A 73 -3.04 4.14 -11.04
N VAL A 74 -3.12 4.56 -9.79
CA VAL A 74 -3.52 5.93 -9.43
C VAL A 74 -2.36 6.64 -8.78
N HIS A 75 -2.19 7.91 -9.13
CA HIS A 75 -1.21 8.79 -8.49
C HIS A 75 -1.79 9.30 -7.18
N THR A 76 -1.03 9.18 -6.10
CA THR A 76 -1.39 9.76 -4.79
C THR A 76 -0.24 10.62 -4.28
N LEU A 77 -0.57 11.59 -3.42
CA LEU A 77 0.38 12.56 -2.90
C LEU A 77 0.34 12.57 -1.38
N ILE A 78 1.44 12.14 -0.76
CA ILE A 78 1.62 12.26 0.67
C ILE A 78 2.11 13.67 0.98
N CYS A 79 1.39 14.36 1.86
CA CYS A 79 1.67 15.73 2.23
C CYS A 79 1.99 15.82 3.73
N TYR A 80 3.11 16.47 4.05
CA TYR A 80 3.46 16.85 5.41
C TYR A 80 3.30 18.36 5.56
N TRP A 81 2.55 18.76 6.56
CA TRP A 81 2.13 20.13 6.78
C TRP A 81 2.77 20.66 8.04
N LYS A 82 3.15 21.93 8.01
CA LYS A 82 3.73 22.59 9.18
C LYS A 82 2.64 22.76 10.25
N VAL A 83 2.90 22.26 11.44
CA VAL A 83 2.07 22.54 12.62
C VAL A 83 2.32 23.97 13.06
N LYS A 84 1.27 24.70 13.43
CA LYS A 84 1.38 26.10 13.85
C LYS A 84 2.03 26.20 15.24
N PRO A 85 2.80 27.27 15.51
CA PRO A 85 3.42 27.48 16.80
C PRO A 85 2.41 27.44 17.96
N GLY A 86 2.73 26.67 18.99
CA GLY A 86 1.89 26.45 20.17
C GLY A 86 1.02 25.19 20.08
N HIS A 87 0.96 24.52 18.93
CA HIS A 87 0.16 23.31 18.71
C HIS A 87 1.02 22.06 18.45
N GLU A 88 2.35 22.19 18.41
CA GLU A 88 3.24 21.11 18.01
C GLU A 88 3.11 19.85 18.89
N GLU A 89 2.94 20.03 20.21
CA GLU A 89 2.75 18.91 21.14
C GLU A 89 1.35 18.27 21.05
N GLU A 90 0.33 19.06 20.72
CA GLU A 90 -1.07 18.60 20.69
C GLU A 90 -1.35 17.57 19.59
N LEU A 91 -0.52 17.56 18.54
CA LEU A 91 -0.68 16.71 17.37
C LEU A 91 0.24 15.48 17.37
N THR A 92 0.86 15.15 18.50
CA THR A 92 1.80 14.02 18.62
C THR A 92 1.15 12.78 19.23
N PRO A 93 1.73 11.58 19.05
CA PRO A 93 1.25 10.37 19.72
C PRO A 93 1.29 10.47 21.25
N GLU A 94 2.25 11.20 21.82
CA GLU A 94 2.46 11.33 23.27
C GLU A 94 1.29 12.02 23.98
N THR A 95 0.60 12.93 23.29
CA THR A 95 -0.62 13.58 23.78
C THR A 95 -1.90 12.80 23.43
N GLY A 96 -1.76 11.63 22.82
CA GLY A 96 -2.87 10.77 22.43
C GLY A 96 -3.52 11.16 21.11
N PHE A 97 -2.90 12.04 20.30
CA PHE A 97 -3.43 12.39 18.99
C PHE A 97 -3.49 11.14 18.08
N PRO A 98 -4.64 10.84 17.45
CA PRO A 98 -4.81 9.58 16.75
C PRO A 98 -4.28 9.62 15.32
N THR A 99 -4.00 8.44 14.78
CA THR A 99 -4.08 8.22 13.35
C THR A 99 -5.56 8.21 12.93
N PHE A 100 -5.92 8.94 11.88
CA PHE A 100 -7.32 9.17 11.53
C PHE A 100 -7.64 8.95 10.06
N ALA A 101 -8.93 8.70 9.82
CA ALA A 101 -9.55 8.54 8.51
C ALA A 101 -10.87 9.33 8.51
N SER A 102 -10.99 10.33 7.63
CA SER A 102 -12.21 11.10 7.42
C SER A 102 -12.89 10.63 6.14
N TYR A 103 -13.81 9.68 6.27
CA TYR A 103 -14.63 9.19 5.17
C TYR A 103 -15.49 10.33 4.61
N GLY A 104 -15.59 10.40 3.28
CA GLY A 104 -16.30 11.47 2.56
C GLY A 104 -15.75 11.65 1.16
N ASP A 105 -16.19 12.71 0.49
CA ASP A 105 -15.62 13.16 -0.78
C ASP A 105 -15.01 14.58 -0.60
N PRO A 106 -13.67 14.71 -0.54
CA PRO A 106 -12.68 13.65 -0.70
C PRO A 106 -12.50 12.80 0.57
N TYR A 107 -11.93 11.61 0.38
CA TYR A 107 -11.48 10.79 1.49
C TYR A 107 -10.09 11.26 1.98
N ILE A 108 -10.02 11.78 3.20
CA ILE A 108 -8.79 12.29 3.83
C ILE A 108 -8.31 11.37 4.94
N TYR A 109 -7.00 11.27 5.09
CA TYR A 109 -6.38 10.57 6.20
C TYR A 109 -5.14 11.28 6.71
N GLY A 110 -4.75 10.95 7.93
CA GLY A 110 -3.54 11.50 8.51
C GLY A 110 -2.99 10.63 9.63
N THR A 111 -1.74 10.93 9.98
CA THR A 111 -1.06 10.34 11.13
C THR A 111 -0.47 11.46 11.97
N PRO A 112 -0.28 11.23 13.29
CA PRO A 112 0.29 12.22 14.19
C PRO A 112 1.66 12.74 13.71
N SER A 113 2.06 13.89 14.24
CA SER A 113 3.39 14.47 14.04
C SER A 113 4.46 13.60 14.72
N MET A 114 4.89 12.55 14.03
CA MET A 114 5.86 11.57 14.53
C MET A 114 7.02 11.28 13.55
N GLU A 115 6.83 11.53 12.26
CA GLU A 115 7.87 11.22 11.25
C GLU A 115 8.88 12.35 11.08
N PHE A 116 8.41 13.60 11.17
CA PHE A 116 9.25 14.79 11.05
C PHE A 116 8.87 15.78 12.16
N PRO A 117 9.83 16.31 12.93
CA PRO A 117 9.54 17.26 14.00
C PRO A 117 8.74 18.47 13.49
N GLY A 118 7.59 18.72 14.12
CA GLY A 118 6.71 19.85 13.81
C GLY A 118 5.93 19.72 12.50
N LEU A 119 5.95 18.55 11.84
CA LEU A 119 5.14 18.29 10.65
C LEU A 119 4.13 17.17 10.88
N ILE A 120 2.87 17.42 10.54
CA ILE A 120 1.80 16.42 10.54
C ILE A 120 1.56 15.89 9.13
N LYS A 121 1.39 14.57 9.00
CA LYS A 121 1.04 13.95 7.71
C LYS A 121 -0.46 13.97 7.52
N ILE A 122 -0.94 14.63 6.47
CA ILE A 122 -2.36 14.64 6.09
C ILE A 122 -2.43 14.56 4.56
N ALA A 123 -3.11 13.56 4.03
CA ALA A 123 -3.15 13.30 2.60
C ALA A 123 -4.56 12.90 2.16
N MET A 124 -4.83 13.09 0.87
CA MET A 124 -6.03 12.58 0.23
C MET A 124 -5.78 11.15 -0.25
N HIS A 125 -6.73 10.26 0.01
CA HIS A 125 -6.71 8.90 -0.52
C HIS A 125 -7.00 8.90 -2.02
N GLY A 126 -6.20 8.16 -2.77
CA GLY A 126 -6.33 8.04 -4.22
C GLY A 126 -5.84 9.27 -4.98
N GLY A 127 -6.33 9.41 -6.20
CA GLY A 127 -6.01 10.48 -7.13
C GLY A 127 -6.21 10.04 -8.58
N PRO A 128 -5.74 10.81 -9.57
CA PRO A 128 -6.01 10.54 -10.97
C PRO A 128 -5.31 9.25 -11.44
N PRO A 129 -5.88 8.54 -12.43
CA PRO A 129 -5.18 7.47 -13.13
C PRO A 129 -3.84 7.96 -13.67
N CYS A 130 -2.84 7.07 -13.68
CA CYS A 130 -1.49 7.39 -14.13
C CYS A 130 -0.86 6.22 -14.89
N ASP A 131 0.09 6.53 -15.77
CA ASP A 131 0.95 5.53 -16.42
C ASP A 131 2.02 5.07 -15.42
N PRO A 132 2.09 3.78 -15.06
CA PRO A 132 3.04 3.33 -14.08
C PRO A 132 4.50 3.50 -14.50
N ASP A 133 4.78 3.45 -15.81
CA ASP A 133 6.11 3.44 -16.42
C ASP A 133 6.57 4.84 -16.87
N GLY A 134 5.64 5.67 -17.34
CA GLY A 134 5.90 7.01 -17.89
C GLY A 134 5.77 8.18 -16.91
N ARG A 135 5.72 7.91 -15.60
CA ARG A 135 5.36 8.91 -14.59
C ARG A 135 6.37 10.02 -14.41
N ASP A 136 5.86 11.25 -14.35
CA ASP A 136 6.60 12.40 -13.87
C ASP A 136 6.69 12.34 -12.34
N TRP A 137 7.88 12.00 -11.83
CA TRP A 137 8.21 12.04 -10.41
C TRP A 137 8.38 13.46 -9.88
N SER A 138 8.18 14.48 -10.72
CA SER A 138 8.31 15.88 -10.30
C SER A 138 7.29 16.21 -9.22
N THR A 139 7.83 16.71 -8.11
CA THR A 139 7.12 17.21 -6.93
C THR A 139 6.39 18.54 -7.19
N GLY A 140 6.09 18.89 -8.46
CA GLY A 140 5.97 20.28 -8.88
C GLY A 140 4.87 20.58 -9.90
N ALA A 141 3.84 21.25 -9.40
CA ALA A 141 3.16 22.38 -10.03
C ALA A 141 2.07 22.16 -11.10
N ALA A 142 2.12 21.18 -12.01
CA ALA A 142 1.11 21.14 -13.10
C ALA A 142 -0.11 20.24 -12.84
N GLY A 143 0.06 19.12 -12.11
CA GLY A 143 -1.01 18.13 -11.86
C GLY A 143 -1.37 17.90 -10.38
N ALA A 144 -0.50 18.28 -9.45
CA ALA A 144 -0.67 18.04 -8.01
C ALA A 144 -1.61 19.03 -7.32
N GLY A 145 -1.92 20.18 -7.95
CA GLY A 145 -2.80 21.20 -7.38
C GLY A 145 -4.19 20.65 -7.03
N GLY A 146 -4.69 19.69 -7.82
CA GLY A 146 -5.97 19.02 -7.55
C GLY A 146 -5.98 18.11 -6.32
N LEU A 147 -4.82 17.67 -5.83
CA LEU A 147 -4.73 16.77 -4.66
C LEU A 147 -4.49 17.53 -3.35
N VAL A 148 -3.84 18.70 -3.40
CA VAL A 148 -3.50 19.51 -2.22
C VAL A 148 -4.68 20.35 -1.75
N GLU A 149 -5.38 20.98 -2.69
CA GLU A 149 -6.46 21.92 -2.41
C GLU A 149 -7.64 21.30 -1.62
N PRO A 150 -8.10 20.07 -1.91
CA PRO A 150 -9.10 19.41 -1.06
C PRO A 150 -8.60 19.13 0.36
N VAL A 151 -7.31 18.85 0.55
CA VAL A 151 -6.70 18.64 1.88
C VAL A 151 -6.66 19.97 2.65
N VAL A 152 -6.31 21.08 2.00
CA VAL A 152 -6.35 22.43 2.60
C VAL A 152 -7.73 22.72 3.16
N ARG A 153 -8.77 22.56 2.33
CA ARG A 153 -10.17 22.79 2.75
C ARG A 153 -10.56 21.92 3.94
N TRP A 154 -10.14 20.66 3.95
CA TRP A 154 -10.42 19.75 5.06
C TRP A 154 -9.71 20.18 6.34
N ILE A 155 -8.42 20.54 6.26
CA ILE A 155 -7.64 21.00 7.41
C ILE A 155 -8.26 22.28 8.00
N ASP A 156 -8.61 23.25 7.16
CA ASP A 156 -9.19 24.52 7.61
C ASP A 156 -10.56 24.31 8.28
N ALA A 157 -11.32 23.30 7.85
CA ALA A 157 -12.62 22.97 8.42
C ALA A 157 -12.53 22.15 9.72
N VAL A 158 -11.61 21.18 9.80
CA VAL A 158 -11.56 20.18 10.89
C VAL A 158 -10.53 20.54 11.96
N MET A 159 -9.44 21.20 11.60
CA MET A 159 -8.34 21.54 12.50
C MET A 159 -7.96 23.03 12.39
N PRO A 160 -8.94 23.95 12.51
CA PRO A 160 -8.68 25.38 12.31
C PRO A 160 -7.62 25.87 13.30
N GLY A 161 -6.63 26.59 12.79
CA GLY A 161 -5.58 27.18 13.64
C GLY A 161 -4.45 26.23 14.06
N HIS A 162 -4.53 24.92 13.78
CA HIS A 162 -3.50 23.96 14.21
C HIS A 162 -2.41 23.75 13.14
N VAL A 163 -2.75 23.92 11.87
CA VAL A 163 -1.86 23.63 10.73
C VAL A 163 -1.75 24.87 9.84
N ASP A 164 -0.55 25.10 9.29
CA ASP A 164 -0.27 26.16 8.32
C ASP A 164 -0.59 25.69 6.90
N THR A 165 -1.83 25.94 6.48
CA THR A 165 -2.30 25.66 5.12
C THR A 165 -1.87 26.72 4.11
N ALA A 166 -1.61 27.96 4.55
CA ALA A 166 -1.23 29.07 3.68
C ALA A 166 0.17 28.89 3.08
N GLY A 167 1.10 28.29 3.84
CA GLY A 167 2.42 27.90 3.35
C GLY A 167 2.41 26.68 2.41
N GLY A 168 1.29 25.96 2.33
CA GLY A 168 1.19 24.67 1.65
C GLY A 168 1.97 23.55 2.36
N PRO A 169 1.98 22.33 1.80
CA PRO A 169 2.73 21.23 2.38
C PRO A 169 4.23 21.47 2.24
N VAL A 170 4.95 21.29 3.35
CA VAL A 170 6.42 21.42 3.46
C VAL A 170 7.12 20.30 2.70
N ILE A 171 6.59 19.08 2.80
CA ILE A 171 7.09 17.91 2.09
C ILE A 171 5.95 17.33 1.26
N ARG A 172 6.26 17.04 -0.01
CA ARG A 172 5.40 16.34 -0.97
C ARG A 172 6.12 15.07 -1.41
N GLN A 173 5.52 13.91 -1.14
CA GLN A 173 6.04 12.63 -1.62
C GLN A 173 5.03 12.01 -2.58
N CYS A 174 5.47 11.81 -3.82
CA CYS A 174 4.68 11.14 -4.86
C CYS A 174 4.62 9.64 -4.54
N CYS A 175 3.43 9.06 -4.63
CA CYS A 175 3.19 7.64 -4.34
C CYS A 175 2.14 7.08 -5.33
N MET A 176 1.89 5.78 -5.28
CA MET A 176 0.99 5.07 -6.19
C MET A 176 0.16 4.02 -5.47
N TYR A 177 -1.10 3.88 -5.86
CA TYR A 177 -1.86 2.66 -5.61
C TYR A 177 -2.12 1.90 -6.91
N SER A 178 -2.29 0.59 -6.78
CA SER A 178 -2.90 -0.27 -7.79
C SER A 178 -4.27 -0.67 -7.26
N VAL A 179 -5.32 -0.09 -7.82
CA VAL A 179 -6.68 -0.14 -7.26
C VAL A 179 -7.53 -1.15 -8.02
N THR A 180 -8.15 -2.08 -7.32
CA THR A 180 -9.10 -3.06 -7.85
C THR A 180 -10.52 -2.49 -7.97
N PRO A 181 -11.41 -3.14 -8.76
CA PRO A 181 -12.77 -2.69 -8.90
C PRO A 181 -13.66 -2.73 -7.64
N ASP A 182 -13.24 -3.37 -6.58
CA ASP A 182 -14.01 -3.41 -5.34
C ASP A 182 -13.20 -2.88 -4.18
N ASP A 183 -12.11 -2.19 -4.48
CA ASP A 183 -11.10 -1.76 -3.53
C ASP A 183 -10.54 -2.90 -2.64
N ASP A 184 -10.87 -4.17 -2.89
CA ASP A 184 -10.36 -5.34 -2.20
C ASP A 184 -9.14 -5.92 -2.93
N TYR A 185 -8.14 -6.38 -2.20
CA TYR A 185 -6.97 -6.99 -2.83
C TYR A 185 -7.28 -8.36 -3.43
N VAL A 186 -6.37 -8.80 -4.31
CA VAL A 186 -6.35 -10.15 -4.85
C VAL A 186 -5.36 -10.98 -4.06
N VAL A 187 -5.81 -12.13 -3.56
CA VAL A 187 -5.02 -13.20 -2.95
C VAL A 187 -5.55 -14.51 -3.52
N ASP A 188 -4.87 -15.07 -4.52
CA ASP A 188 -5.35 -16.27 -5.20
C ASP A 188 -4.24 -17.07 -5.88
N PHE A 189 -4.54 -18.31 -6.26
CA PHE A 189 -3.78 -19.00 -7.30
C PHE A 189 -4.15 -18.44 -8.66
N LEU A 190 -3.16 -18.21 -9.53
CA LEU A 190 -3.42 -17.69 -10.88
C LEU A 190 -4.27 -18.66 -11.71
N GLY A 191 -4.14 -19.96 -11.46
CA GLY A 191 -4.90 -21.00 -12.15
C GLY A 191 -4.50 -21.16 -13.62
N GLY A 192 -5.42 -21.69 -14.42
CA GLY A 192 -5.18 -21.95 -15.84
C GLY A 192 -4.05 -22.95 -16.07
N GLU A 193 -3.14 -22.64 -16.99
CA GLU A 193 -1.95 -23.47 -17.28
C GLU A 193 -0.97 -23.51 -16.11
N PHE A 194 -0.99 -22.52 -15.22
CA PHE A 194 -0.13 -22.44 -14.05
C PHE A 194 -0.66 -23.20 -12.85
N GLY A 195 -1.92 -23.68 -12.87
CA GLY A 195 -2.51 -24.42 -11.76
C GLY A 195 -2.32 -23.73 -10.40
N LYS A 196 -1.57 -24.40 -9.50
CA LYS A 196 -1.19 -23.86 -8.18
C LYS A 196 0.26 -23.38 -8.10
N ASP A 197 0.98 -23.39 -9.22
CA ASP A 197 2.41 -23.06 -9.28
C ASP A 197 2.66 -21.54 -9.18
N VAL A 198 1.63 -20.73 -9.41
CA VAL A 198 1.69 -19.26 -9.30
C VAL A 198 0.60 -18.76 -8.35
N VAL A 199 1.03 -17.99 -7.36
CA VAL A 199 0.16 -17.29 -6.41
C VAL A 199 0.28 -15.78 -6.64
N VAL A 200 -0.84 -15.07 -6.64
CA VAL A 200 -0.92 -13.64 -6.88
C VAL A 200 -1.40 -12.91 -5.64
N GLY A 201 -0.60 -11.95 -5.19
CA GLY A 201 -0.96 -10.91 -4.22
C GLY A 201 -0.90 -9.54 -4.89
N ALA A 202 -2.03 -8.95 -5.27
CA ALA A 202 -2.05 -7.73 -6.08
C ALA A 202 -3.23 -6.81 -5.75
N GLY A 203 -3.21 -5.59 -6.28
CA GLY A 203 -4.40 -4.73 -6.24
C GLY A 203 -4.76 -4.23 -4.84
N PHE A 204 -3.76 -3.84 -4.05
CA PHE A 204 -3.91 -3.50 -2.63
C PHE A 204 -4.66 -2.20 -2.32
N SER A 205 -5.12 -1.47 -3.34
CA SER A 205 -6.08 -0.36 -3.24
C SER A 205 -5.75 0.66 -2.13
N GLY A 206 -4.45 0.93 -1.96
CA GLY A 206 -3.94 1.92 -1.00
C GLY A 206 -3.98 1.52 0.47
N HIS A 207 -4.34 0.28 0.79
CA HIS A 207 -4.54 -0.14 2.18
C HIS A 207 -3.90 -1.50 2.54
N GLY A 208 -3.17 -2.13 1.60
CA GLY A 208 -2.53 -3.43 1.83
C GLY A 208 -1.33 -3.43 2.77
N PHE A 209 -0.58 -2.33 2.92
CA PHE A 209 0.66 -2.31 3.70
C PHE A 209 0.49 -2.88 5.12
N LYS A 210 -0.59 -2.45 5.81
CA LYS A 210 -0.91 -2.92 7.17
C LYS A 210 -1.11 -4.43 7.26
N MET A 211 -1.59 -5.03 6.17
CA MET A 211 -1.97 -6.43 6.09
C MET A 211 -0.77 -7.31 5.78
N GLY A 212 0.38 -6.70 5.46
CA GLY A 212 1.58 -7.39 5.02
C GLY A 212 1.94 -8.60 5.89
N PRO A 213 2.12 -8.45 7.21
CA PRO A 213 2.50 -9.58 8.07
C PRO A 213 1.56 -10.80 7.97
N ALA A 214 0.25 -10.59 7.78
CA ALA A 214 -0.73 -11.67 7.69
C ALA A 214 -0.89 -12.20 6.25
N VAL A 215 -1.11 -11.30 5.30
CA VAL A 215 -1.36 -11.65 3.88
C VAL A 215 -0.14 -12.32 3.25
N TRP A 216 1.08 -11.93 3.59
CA TRP A 216 2.27 -12.57 3.01
C TRP A 216 2.58 -13.93 3.61
N ARG A 217 2.23 -14.14 4.88
CA ARG A 217 2.23 -15.50 5.44
C ARG A 217 1.26 -16.40 4.69
N ILE A 218 0.04 -15.92 4.43
CA ILE A 218 -0.97 -16.64 3.64
C ILE A 218 -0.45 -16.95 2.24
N LEU A 219 0.07 -15.96 1.51
CA LEU A 219 0.59 -16.14 0.16
C LEU A 219 1.79 -17.09 0.12
N THR A 220 2.65 -17.06 1.14
CA THR A 220 3.78 -17.99 1.28
C THR A 220 3.31 -19.42 1.52
N GLU A 221 2.34 -19.62 2.40
CA GLU A 221 1.73 -20.95 2.61
C GLU A 221 1.07 -21.46 1.34
N MET A 222 0.36 -20.60 0.62
CA MET A 222 -0.24 -20.98 -0.67
C MET A 222 0.83 -21.40 -1.67
N ALA A 223 1.95 -20.68 -1.76
CA ALA A 223 3.03 -20.99 -2.70
C ALA A 223 3.81 -22.27 -2.32
N MET A 224 4.04 -22.50 -1.03
CA MET A 224 4.85 -23.63 -0.56
C MET A 224 4.04 -24.91 -0.31
N ASP A 225 2.82 -24.77 0.20
CA ASP A 225 1.99 -25.88 0.69
C ASP A 225 0.73 -26.10 -0.16
N GLY A 226 0.40 -25.16 -1.06
CA GLY A 226 -0.82 -25.24 -1.87
C GLY A 226 -2.11 -24.93 -1.10
N GLU A 227 -2.00 -24.41 0.13
CA GLU A 227 -3.11 -24.08 1.04
C GLU A 227 -2.80 -22.86 1.94
N ALA A 228 -3.84 -22.20 2.46
CA ALA A 228 -3.73 -21.00 3.29
C ALA A 228 -4.07 -21.31 4.75
N ARG A 229 -3.18 -22.00 5.47
CA ARG A 229 -3.41 -22.46 6.85
C ARG A 229 -3.67 -21.31 7.82
N THR A 230 -2.88 -20.24 7.76
CA THR A 230 -3.05 -19.03 8.58
C THR A 230 -4.45 -18.42 8.39
N ALA A 231 -4.98 -18.40 7.15
CA ALA A 231 -6.34 -17.91 6.91
C ALA A 231 -7.39 -18.87 7.49
N ALA A 232 -7.23 -20.17 7.27
CA ALA A 232 -8.18 -21.19 7.75
C ALA A 232 -8.26 -21.23 9.28
N GLU A 233 -7.12 -21.20 9.97
CA GLU A 233 -7.04 -21.17 11.44
C GLU A 233 -7.65 -19.89 12.02
N ALA A 234 -7.50 -18.76 11.32
CA ALA A 234 -8.11 -17.49 11.71
C ALA A 234 -9.60 -17.38 11.33
N GLY A 235 -10.17 -18.39 10.66
CA GLY A 235 -11.55 -18.35 10.17
C GLY A 235 -11.79 -17.30 9.07
N VAL A 236 -10.74 -16.89 8.37
CA VAL A 236 -10.80 -15.89 7.29
C VAL A 236 -11.16 -16.58 5.98
N ASP A 237 -12.27 -16.16 5.39
CA ASP A 237 -12.69 -16.60 4.07
C ASP A 237 -11.94 -15.81 2.97
N LEU A 238 -11.15 -16.51 2.16
CA LEU A 238 -10.43 -15.90 1.04
C LEU A 238 -11.24 -15.84 -0.25
N ARG A 239 -12.45 -16.41 -0.32
CA ARG A 239 -13.29 -16.37 -1.54
C ARG A 239 -13.54 -14.95 -2.07
N PRO A 240 -13.82 -13.93 -1.22
CA PRO A 240 -13.96 -12.54 -1.68
C PRO A 240 -12.66 -11.93 -2.23
N LEU A 241 -11.51 -12.55 -1.99
CA LEU A 241 -10.21 -12.05 -2.44
C LEU A 241 -9.69 -12.79 -3.67
N ARG A 242 -10.44 -13.77 -4.19
CA ARG A 242 -10.05 -14.54 -5.38
C ARG A 242 -10.06 -13.67 -6.63
N ILE A 243 -9.16 -13.94 -7.57
CA ILE A 243 -9.11 -13.22 -8.85
C ILE A 243 -10.34 -13.56 -9.71
N GLY A 244 -10.86 -14.78 -9.57
CA GLY A 244 -12.04 -15.27 -10.29
C GLY A 244 -13.33 -14.49 -10.00
N ARG A 245 -13.40 -13.73 -8.90
CA ARG A 245 -14.58 -12.92 -8.58
C ARG A 245 -14.90 -11.90 -9.68
N PHE A 246 -13.88 -11.41 -10.39
CA PHE A 246 -14.06 -10.46 -11.49
C PHE A 246 -14.58 -11.10 -12.78
N ALA A 247 -14.45 -12.42 -12.93
CA ALA A 247 -15.05 -13.15 -14.04
C ALA A 247 -16.57 -13.29 -13.85
N GLU A 248 -17.01 -13.44 -12.60
CA GLU A 248 -18.42 -13.54 -12.24
C GLU A 248 -19.09 -12.17 -12.19
N ASN A 249 -18.40 -11.18 -11.61
CA ASN A 249 -18.85 -9.80 -11.51
C ASN A 249 -17.69 -8.84 -11.81
N PRO A 250 -17.70 -8.08 -12.93
CA PRO A 250 -16.65 -7.12 -13.23
C PRO A 250 -16.46 -6.02 -12.17
N LYS A 251 -17.43 -5.83 -11.27
CA LYS A 251 -17.33 -4.92 -10.11
C LYS A 251 -16.80 -5.59 -8.84
N GLY A 252 -16.45 -6.87 -8.89
CA GLY A 252 -15.92 -7.62 -7.76
C GLY A 252 -16.98 -7.93 -6.70
N ASN A 253 -16.71 -7.60 -5.45
CA ASN A 253 -17.57 -7.86 -4.30
C ASN A 253 -18.80 -6.91 -4.17
N LEU A 254 -19.10 -6.11 -5.20
CA LEU A 254 -20.11 -5.05 -5.19
C LEU A 254 -21.36 -5.34 -6.03
#